data_AF-A0A496KWV0-F1
#
_entry.id   AF-A0A496KWV0-F1
#
_cell.length_a   1.000
_cell.length_b   1.000
_cell.length_c   1.000
_cell.angle_alpha   90.00
_cell.angle_beta   90.00
_cell.angle_gamma   90.00
#
_symmetry.space_group_name_H-M   'P 1'
#
loop_
_entity.id
_entity.type
_entity.pdbx_description
1 polymer ?
#
loop_
_entity_poly.entity_id
_entity_poly.type
_entity_poly.pdbx_seq_one_letter_code
_entity_poly.pdbx_strand_id
1 'polypeptide(L)'
;MKKVFLFLFFFAALASVAVGQNETDWFKTRWIAPANGEIKFPATGSGYTIRYVPINHITGAPIGAMQTIFPASSGQVISGLTAGWTYRIDAFGGTFNQLSFDTYSDNKIDIVSVEQWGTIVWNSFALAFYECINMDVIATDKPNLVSCTNLDRMFFGCTSLVNTNSSISSWTTDNVVVLGGMFAGATNFNKPLNWNTANVQTM
;
A
#
# COMPACT_ATOMS: atom_id res chain seq x y z
N MET A 1 18.42 24.90 -50.74
CA MET A 1 18.80 23.86 -49.74
C MET A 1 18.65 24.45 -48.34
N LYS A 2 17.49 24.28 -47.68
CA LYS A 2 17.27 24.73 -46.30
C LYS A 2 17.69 23.59 -45.37
N LYS A 3 18.71 23.82 -44.53
CA LYS A 3 19.15 22.87 -43.50
C LYS A 3 18.13 22.87 -42.36
N VAL A 4 17.42 21.76 -42.19
CA VAL A 4 16.56 21.52 -41.02
C VAL A 4 17.46 21.00 -39.91
N PHE A 5 17.62 21.77 -38.83
CA PHE A 5 18.27 21.32 -37.61
C PHE A 5 17.28 20.44 -36.84
N LEU A 6 17.54 19.13 -36.83
CA LEU A 6 16.81 18.17 -36.02
C LEU A 6 17.29 18.29 -34.57
N PHE A 7 16.52 18.99 -33.73
CA PHE A 7 16.72 18.97 -32.28
C PHE A 7 16.25 17.60 -31.75
N LEU A 8 17.17 16.67 -31.57
CA LEU A 8 16.96 15.47 -30.77
C LEU A 8 16.85 15.89 -29.29
N PHE A 9 15.63 15.96 -28.77
CA PHE A 9 15.41 16.03 -27.33
C PHE A 9 15.80 14.68 -26.72
N PHE A 10 16.99 14.64 -26.14
CA PHE A 10 17.42 13.54 -25.27
C PHE A 10 16.65 13.70 -23.94
N PHE A 11 15.52 13.03 -23.79
CA PHE A 11 14.99 12.76 -22.46
C PHE A 11 15.89 11.68 -21.85
N ALA A 12 16.95 12.11 -21.16
CA ALA A 12 17.58 11.27 -20.17
C ALA A 12 16.53 11.05 -19.07
N ALA A 13 15.77 9.94 -19.16
CA ALA A 13 15.19 9.37 -17.97
C ALA A 13 16.39 9.08 -17.05
N LEU A 14 16.60 9.93 -16.04
CA LEU A 14 17.21 9.45 -14.81
C LEU A 14 16.26 8.37 -14.29
N ALA A 15 16.40 7.16 -14.81
CA ALA A 15 16.20 5.99 -14.01
C ALA A 15 17.20 6.18 -12.86
N SER A 16 16.71 6.78 -11.76
CA SER A 16 17.29 6.51 -10.46
C SER A 16 17.18 5.00 -10.37
N VAL A 17 18.30 4.34 -10.66
CA VAL A 17 18.44 2.91 -10.48
C VAL A 17 18.33 2.76 -8.98
N ALA A 18 17.13 2.48 -8.48
CA ALA A 18 16.95 1.95 -7.16
C ALA A 18 17.75 0.65 -7.17
N VAL A 19 18.97 0.70 -6.65
CA VAL A 19 19.92 -0.41 -6.69
C VAL A 19 19.28 -1.58 -5.95
N GLY A 20 18.96 -2.68 -6.66
CA GLY A 20 18.70 -3.99 -6.06
C GLY A 20 17.26 -4.33 -5.64
N GLN A 21 16.21 -3.70 -6.16
CA GLN A 21 14.82 -4.01 -5.77
C GLN A 21 14.13 -4.91 -6.80
N ASN A 22 13.85 -6.16 -6.42
CA ASN A 22 13.02 -7.07 -7.20
C ASN A 22 11.56 -6.60 -7.16
N GLU A 23 10.76 -6.95 -8.18
CA GLU A 23 9.34 -6.58 -8.22
C GLU A 23 8.52 -7.15 -7.04
N THR A 24 9.02 -8.20 -6.40
CA THR A 24 8.45 -8.83 -5.20
C THR A 24 8.79 -8.09 -3.90
N ASP A 25 9.70 -7.12 -3.90
CA ASP A 25 10.09 -6.40 -2.69
C ASP A 25 9.04 -5.35 -2.29
N TRP A 26 8.39 -4.76 -3.28
CA TRP A 26 7.51 -3.61 -3.12
C TRP A 26 6.21 -3.96 -2.40
N PHE A 27 5.79 -3.09 -1.49
CA PHE A 27 4.39 -3.05 -1.04
C PHE A 27 3.56 -2.36 -2.13
N LYS A 28 2.52 -3.03 -2.65
CA LYS A 28 1.73 -2.56 -3.80
C LYS A 28 0.27 -2.39 -3.43
N THR A 29 -0.30 -1.25 -3.81
CA THR A 29 -1.68 -0.88 -3.52
C THR A 29 -2.35 -0.24 -4.72
N ARG A 30 -3.69 -0.31 -4.74
CA ARG A 30 -4.54 0.33 -5.75
C ARG A 30 -5.39 1.42 -5.12
N TRP A 31 -5.50 2.53 -5.83
CA TRP A 31 -6.21 3.73 -5.37
C TRP A 31 -7.06 4.34 -6.48
N ILE A 32 -8.15 5.01 -6.10
CA ILE A 32 -8.89 5.93 -6.98
C ILE A 32 -8.45 7.34 -6.62
N ALA A 33 -7.98 8.12 -7.59
CA ALA A 33 -7.56 9.49 -7.33
C ALA A 33 -8.79 10.37 -6.97
N PRO A 34 -8.76 11.08 -5.82
CA PRO A 34 -9.85 11.96 -5.41
C PRO A 34 -9.95 13.21 -6.29
N ALA A 35 -11.01 14.00 -6.08
CA ALA A 35 -11.33 15.18 -6.89
C ALA A 35 -10.23 16.26 -6.90
N ASN A 36 -9.46 16.39 -5.81
CA ASN A 36 -8.32 17.31 -5.74
C ASN A 36 -7.05 16.77 -6.42
N GLY A 37 -7.05 15.51 -6.88
CA GLY A 37 -5.91 14.89 -7.56
C GLY A 37 -4.73 14.61 -6.63
N GLU A 38 -4.97 14.46 -5.32
CA GLU A 38 -3.93 14.24 -4.32
C GLU A 38 -4.20 13.00 -3.47
N ILE A 39 -3.20 12.12 -3.35
CA ILE A 39 -3.19 11.00 -2.41
C ILE A 39 -2.06 11.22 -1.42
N LYS A 40 -2.40 11.27 -0.13
CA LYS A 40 -1.47 11.25 0.99
C LYS A 40 -1.21 9.80 1.39
N PHE A 41 -0.05 9.29 1.02
CA PHE A 41 0.33 7.91 1.28
C PHE A 41 0.58 7.71 2.79
N PRO A 42 -0.11 6.77 3.47
CA PRO A 42 -0.23 6.74 4.93
C PRO A 42 0.98 6.05 5.62
N ALA A 43 2.16 6.17 5.02
CA ALA A 43 3.38 5.58 5.55
C ALA A 43 3.96 6.41 6.70
N THR A 44 4.55 5.70 7.67
CA THR A 44 5.49 6.26 8.63
C THR A 44 6.90 5.80 8.28
N GLY A 45 7.86 6.70 8.36
CA GLY A 45 9.24 6.50 7.92
C GLY A 45 9.73 7.59 6.97
N SER A 46 10.95 7.45 6.49
CA SER A 46 11.64 8.42 5.63
C SER A 46 12.67 7.75 4.74
N GLY A 47 13.06 8.42 3.66
CA GLY A 47 14.09 7.93 2.75
C GLY A 47 13.67 6.70 1.94
N TYR A 48 12.36 6.42 1.89
CA TYR A 48 11.80 5.37 1.07
C TYR A 48 11.46 5.89 -0.33
N THR A 49 11.23 4.97 -1.26
CA THR A 49 10.81 5.30 -2.63
C THR A 49 9.33 5.02 -2.79
N ILE A 50 8.62 5.91 -3.47
CA ILE A 50 7.28 5.64 -4.01
C ILE A 50 7.38 5.60 -5.53
N ARG A 51 6.80 4.57 -6.16
CA ARG A 51 6.51 4.56 -7.60
C ARG A 51 5.01 4.55 -7.80
N TYR A 52 4.51 5.27 -8.79
CA TYR A 52 3.07 5.25 -9.09
C TYR A 52 2.80 5.39 -10.59
N VAL A 53 1.73 4.74 -11.03
CA VAL A 53 1.35 4.70 -12.45
C VAL A 53 -0.17 4.61 -12.59
N PRO A 54 -0.80 5.34 -13.53
CA PRO A 54 -2.20 5.11 -13.83
C PRO A 54 -2.36 3.72 -14.46
N ILE A 55 -3.43 3.02 -14.09
CA ILE A 55 -3.71 1.66 -14.56
C ILE A 55 -5.12 1.56 -15.13
N ASN A 56 -5.32 0.62 -16.04
CA ASN A 56 -6.66 0.18 -16.40
C ASN A 56 -7.30 -0.49 -15.17
N HIS A 57 -8.47 -0.01 -14.75
CA HIS A 57 -9.13 -0.47 -13.53
C HIS A 57 -9.57 -1.94 -13.59
N ILE A 58 -9.77 -2.50 -14.79
CA ILE A 58 -10.19 -3.90 -15.01
C ILE A 58 -8.96 -4.81 -15.07
N THR A 59 -7.99 -4.49 -15.93
CA THR A 59 -6.85 -5.41 -16.20
C THR A 59 -5.68 -5.20 -15.25
N GLY A 60 -5.60 -4.04 -14.57
CA GLY A 60 -4.45 -3.65 -13.77
C GLY A 60 -3.19 -3.32 -14.58
N ALA A 61 -3.29 -3.28 -15.91
CA ALA A 61 -2.19 -2.92 -16.80
C ALA A 61 -1.90 -1.42 -16.72
N PRO A 62 -0.63 -0.99 -16.68
CA PRO A 62 -0.25 0.41 -16.80
C PRO A 62 -0.79 1.05 -18.08
N ILE A 63 -1.35 2.26 -17.97
CA ILE A 63 -1.85 3.06 -19.10
C ILE A 63 -1.12 4.40 -19.26
N GLY A 64 0.00 4.57 -18.56
CA GLY A 64 0.83 5.76 -18.61
C GLY A 64 2.25 5.48 -18.13
N ALA A 65 3.06 6.53 -18.03
CA ALA A 65 4.41 6.43 -17.56
C ALA A 65 4.46 6.32 -16.02
N MET A 66 5.25 5.37 -15.52
CA MET A 66 5.58 5.28 -14.09
C MET A 66 6.31 6.53 -13.65
N GLN A 67 5.86 7.11 -12.54
CA GLN A 67 6.49 8.22 -11.86
C GLN A 67 7.14 7.75 -10.56
N THR A 68 8.15 8.47 -10.08
CA THR A 68 8.92 8.10 -8.88
C THR A 68 9.11 9.30 -7.97
N ILE A 69 8.95 9.09 -6.67
CA ILE A 69 9.28 10.05 -5.61
C ILE A 69 10.38 9.44 -4.74
N PHE A 70 11.53 10.10 -4.66
CA PHE A 70 12.61 9.76 -3.75
C PHE A 70 13.44 11.01 -3.40
N PRO A 71 13.75 11.23 -2.11
CA PRO A 71 13.27 10.49 -0.95
C PRO A 71 11.82 10.87 -0.61
N ALA A 72 10.99 9.88 -0.30
CA ALA A 72 9.69 10.09 0.32
C ALA A 72 9.82 10.18 1.85
N SER A 73 8.85 10.86 2.48
CA SER A 73 8.78 11.06 3.94
C SER A 73 7.40 10.68 4.47
N SER A 74 7.23 10.64 5.79
CA SER A 74 5.97 10.19 6.40
C SER A 74 4.79 11.02 5.91
N GLY A 75 3.68 10.37 5.55
CA GLY A 75 2.52 11.06 4.99
C GLY A 75 2.77 11.72 3.64
N GLN A 76 3.69 11.19 2.81
CA GLN A 76 4.03 11.76 1.51
C GLN A 76 2.79 12.02 0.66
N VAL A 77 2.61 13.26 0.21
CA VAL A 77 1.57 13.63 -0.75
C VAL A 77 2.04 13.35 -2.17
N ILE A 78 1.21 12.68 -2.95
CA ILE A 78 1.33 12.44 -4.38
C ILE A 78 0.30 13.33 -5.06
N SER A 79 0.75 14.41 -5.69
CA SER A 79 -0.11 15.40 -6.35
C SER A 79 -0.11 15.26 -7.87
N GLY A 80 -1.05 15.93 -8.54
CA GLY A 80 -1.14 15.96 -10.01
C GLY A 80 -1.76 14.70 -10.61
N LEU A 81 -2.52 13.94 -9.80
CA LEU A 81 -3.26 12.78 -10.26
C LEU A 81 -4.53 13.22 -10.99
N THR A 82 -4.89 12.50 -12.06
CA THR A 82 -6.14 12.75 -12.77
C THR A 82 -7.30 12.23 -11.92
N ALA A 83 -8.18 13.11 -11.45
CA ALA A 83 -9.32 12.74 -10.63
C ALA A 83 -10.17 11.62 -11.28
N GLY A 84 -10.57 10.64 -10.47
CA GLY A 84 -11.36 9.47 -10.90
C GLY A 84 -10.56 8.38 -11.61
N TRP A 85 -9.28 8.60 -11.94
CA TRP A 85 -8.43 7.53 -12.49
C TRP A 85 -7.95 6.59 -11.39
N THR A 86 -7.70 5.34 -11.77
CA THR A 86 -7.10 4.34 -10.88
C THR A 86 -5.58 4.39 -11.00
N TYR A 87 -4.90 4.39 -9.86
CA TYR A 87 -3.44 4.33 -9.78
C TYR A 87 -2.98 3.10 -9.00
N ARG A 88 -1.90 2.49 -9.47
CA ARG A 88 -1.08 1.60 -8.63
C ARG A 88 -0.02 2.44 -7.94
N ILE A 89 0.15 2.24 -6.63
CA ILE A 89 1.19 2.87 -5.82
C ILE A 89 2.02 1.76 -5.18
N ASP A 90 3.32 1.80 -5.44
CA ASP A 90 4.33 0.90 -4.91
C ASP A 90 5.22 1.68 -3.93
N ALA A 91 5.54 1.11 -2.76
CA ALA A 91 6.45 1.72 -1.80
C ALA A 91 7.47 0.72 -1.23
N PHE A 92 8.73 1.13 -1.10
CA PHE A 92 9.79 0.30 -0.52
C PHE A 92 11.04 1.12 -0.12
N GLY A 93 11.82 0.60 0.83
CA GLY A 93 13.13 1.13 1.22
C GLY A 93 13.10 2.11 2.39
N GLY A 94 14.24 2.74 2.67
CA GLY A 94 14.38 3.68 3.78
C GLY A 94 14.00 3.07 5.12
N THR A 95 13.33 3.87 5.96
CA THR A 95 12.75 3.41 7.24
C THR A 95 11.26 3.09 7.15
N PHE A 96 10.70 2.92 5.95
CA PHE A 96 9.29 2.60 5.76
C PHE A 96 9.00 1.17 6.22
N ASN A 97 8.25 1.04 7.32
CA ASN A 97 7.85 -0.23 7.90
C ASN A 97 6.53 -0.16 8.69
N GLN A 98 5.72 0.89 8.45
CA GLN A 98 4.42 1.08 9.10
C GLN A 98 3.50 1.91 8.20
N LEU A 99 2.20 1.58 8.28
CA LEU A 99 1.09 2.35 7.72
C LEU A 99 0.16 2.78 8.87
N SER A 100 -0.46 3.95 8.76
CA SER A 100 -1.48 4.43 9.72
C SER A 100 -2.46 5.39 9.05
N PHE A 101 -3.69 4.92 8.79
CA PHE A 101 -4.78 5.77 8.30
C PHE A 101 -5.47 6.54 9.44
N ASP A 102 -5.17 6.24 10.69
CA ASP A 102 -5.56 7.12 11.80
C ASP A 102 -4.72 8.40 11.79
N THR A 103 -3.40 8.25 11.63
CA THR A 103 -2.46 9.39 11.58
C THR A 103 -2.57 10.19 10.28
N TYR A 104 -2.76 9.50 9.15
CA TYR A 104 -2.90 10.11 7.82
C TYR A 104 -4.26 9.72 7.21
N SER A 105 -5.31 10.42 7.64
CA SER A 105 -6.71 10.02 7.41
C SER A 105 -7.34 10.53 6.12
N ASP A 106 -6.63 11.39 5.37
CA ASP A 106 -7.15 12.11 4.20
C ASP A 106 -7.76 11.19 3.12
N ASN A 107 -7.18 10.01 2.90
CA ASN A 107 -7.50 9.15 1.75
C ASN A 107 -8.00 7.75 2.13
N LYS A 108 -8.67 7.60 3.29
CA LYS A 108 -9.25 6.32 3.75
C LYS A 108 -10.19 5.66 2.74
N ILE A 109 -10.98 6.46 2.04
CA ILE A 109 -11.98 5.97 1.09
C ILE A 109 -11.41 5.75 -0.32
N ASP A 110 -10.19 6.23 -0.59
CA ASP A 110 -9.58 6.21 -1.91
C ASP A 110 -8.73 4.96 -2.15
N ILE A 111 -8.25 4.31 -1.09
CA ILE A 111 -7.59 3.00 -1.20
C ILE A 111 -8.64 1.91 -1.53
N VAL A 112 -8.34 1.11 -2.54
CA VAL A 112 -9.22 0.05 -3.06
C VAL A 112 -8.67 -1.34 -2.78
N SER A 113 -7.35 -1.51 -2.83
CA SER A 113 -6.78 -2.82 -2.47
C SER A 113 -5.32 -2.79 -2.07
N VAL A 114 -4.96 -3.80 -1.27
CA VAL A 114 -3.58 -4.28 -1.13
C VAL A 114 -3.38 -5.41 -2.14
N GLU A 115 -2.43 -5.22 -3.07
CA GLU A 115 -2.11 -6.16 -4.14
C GLU A 115 -0.86 -7.00 -3.85
N GLN A 116 0.04 -6.50 -3.00
CA GLN A 116 1.27 -7.18 -2.60
C GLN A 116 1.79 -6.62 -1.27
N TRP A 117 2.21 -7.48 -0.34
CA TRP A 117 2.84 -7.06 0.91
C TRP A 117 4.32 -6.76 0.76
N GLY A 118 4.99 -7.52 -0.09
CA GLY A 118 6.41 -7.38 -0.37
C GLY A 118 7.30 -7.99 0.70
N THR A 119 8.58 -7.58 0.72
CA THR A 119 9.60 -8.12 1.64
C THR A 119 9.86 -7.25 2.87
N ILE A 120 9.07 -6.18 3.03
CA ILE A 120 9.16 -5.24 4.16
C ILE A 120 8.96 -5.99 5.48
N VAL A 121 9.91 -5.83 6.39
CA VAL A 121 9.77 -6.27 7.79
C VAL A 121 8.92 -5.24 8.52
N TRP A 122 7.65 -5.55 8.74
CA TRP A 122 6.69 -4.62 9.33
C TRP A 122 6.90 -4.47 10.84
N ASN A 123 6.88 -3.24 11.32
CA ASN A 123 7.04 -2.92 12.74
C ASN A 123 5.69 -2.92 13.49
N SER A 124 4.64 -2.38 12.87
CA SER A 124 3.28 -2.40 13.41
C SER A 124 2.26 -2.22 12.29
N PHE A 125 1.10 -2.86 12.45
CA PHE A 125 -0.09 -2.59 11.66
C PHE A 125 -1.24 -2.00 12.49
N ALA A 126 -0.94 -1.45 13.67
CA ALA A 126 -1.94 -0.72 14.45
C ALA A 126 -2.55 0.38 13.58
N LEU A 127 -3.88 0.33 13.40
CA LEU A 127 -4.67 1.28 12.62
C LEU A 127 -4.25 1.42 11.14
N ALA A 128 -3.56 0.42 10.58
CA ALA A 128 -2.96 0.50 9.25
C ALA A 128 -3.94 0.55 8.07
N PHE A 129 -5.21 0.17 8.25
CA PHE A 129 -6.32 0.35 7.29
C PHE A 129 -7.61 0.76 8.01
N TYR A 130 -7.49 1.44 9.15
CA TYR A 130 -8.61 1.85 9.98
C TYR A 130 -9.65 2.66 9.19
N GLU A 131 -10.89 2.15 9.14
CA GLU A 131 -12.04 2.71 8.41
C GLU A 131 -11.82 2.90 6.90
N CYS A 132 -10.94 2.11 6.29
CA CYS A 132 -10.79 2.10 4.84
C CYS A 132 -11.95 1.29 4.20
N ILE A 133 -13.12 1.91 4.12
CA ILE A 133 -14.40 1.23 3.81
C ILE A 133 -14.46 0.57 2.43
N ASN A 134 -13.64 1.01 1.47
CA ASN A 134 -13.65 0.55 0.07
C ASN A 134 -12.57 -0.51 -0.24
N MET A 135 -11.73 -0.85 0.72
CA MET A 135 -10.57 -1.69 0.46
C MET A 135 -10.88 -3.20 0.55
N ASP A 136 -10.18 -4.01 -0.25
CA ASP A 136 -10.03 -5.46 -0.06
C ASP A 136 -8.54 -5.89 -0.08
N VAL A 137 -8.20 -7.01 0.56
CA VAL A 137 -6.87 -7.63 0.43
C VAL A 137 -6.94 -8.70 -0.67
N ILE A 138 -6.33 -8.40 -1.81
CA ILE A 138 -6.26 -9.34 -2.95
C ILE A 138 -4.84 -9.92 -3.14
N ALA A 139 -3.89 -9.43 -2.35
CA ALA A 139 -2.53 -9.95 -2.28
C ALA A 139 -2.52 -11.47 -2.05
N THR A 140 -1.64 -12.16 -2.77
CA THR A 140 -1.42 -13.61 -2.66
C THR A 140 -0.16 -13.95 -1.87
N ASP A 141 0.74 -12.98 -1.66
CA ASP A 141 1.82 -13.06 -0.69
C ASP A 141 1.32 -12.72 0.73
N LYS A 142 2.21 -12.86 1.72
CA LYS A 142 1.91 -12.58 3.13
C LYS A 142 2.87 -11.52 3.69
N PRO A 143 2.44 -10.67 4.63
CA PRO A 143 3.32 -9.71 5.26
C PRO A 143 4.38 -10.41 6.10
N ASN A 144 5.59 -9.84 6.12
CA ASN A 144 6.63 -10.29 7.03
C ASN A 144 6.44 -9.63 8.41
N LEU A 145 5.77 -10.36 9.30
CA LEU A 145 5.41 -9.92 10.66
C LEU A 145 6.46 -10.27 11.72
N VAL A 146 7.68 -10.66 11.33
CA VAL A 146 8.73 -11.09 12.27
C VAL A 146 9.01 -10.06 13.38
N SER A 147 8.89 -8.76 13.09
CA SER A 147 9.06 -7.69 14.10
C SER A 147 7.75 -7.05 14.55
N CYS A 148 6.61 -7.53 14.05
CA CYS A 148 5.31 -6.89 14.28
C CYS A 148 4.58 -7.54 15.46
N THR A 149 4.40 -6.77 16.54
CA THR A 149 3.70 -7.24 17.76
C THR A 149 2.27 -6.73 17.87
N ASN A 150 1.86 -5.79 17.02
CA ASN A 150 0.60 -5.07 17.16
C ASN A 150 -0.15 -4.95 15.82
N LEU A 151 -1.32 -5.60 15.75
CA LEU A 151 -2.29 -5.51 14.65
C LEU A 151 -3.61 -4.82 15.09
N ASP A 152 -3.60 -4.08 16.20
CA ASP A 152 -4.80 -3.44 16.77
C ASP A 152 -5.58 -2.65 15.72
N ARG A 153 -6.86 -2.98 15.58
CA ARG A 153 -7.84 -2.30 14.72
C ARG A 153 -7.39 -2.11 13.26
N MET A 154 -6.48 -2.96 12.77
CA MET A 154 -5.91 -2.83 11.42
C MET A 154 -7.01 -2.71 10.35
N PHE A 155 -8.05 -3.55 10.41
CA PHE A 155 -9.18 -3.55 9.47
C PHE A 155 -10.51 -3.16 10.15
N PHE A 156 -10.45 -2.40 11.25
CA PHE A 156 -11.65 -1.91 11.89
C PHE A 156 -12.48 -1.08 10.90
N GLY A 157 -13.76 -1.38 10.75
CA GLY A 157 -14.67 -0.66 9.86
C GLY A 157 -14.42 -0.86 8.35
N CYS A 158 -13.56 -1.79 7.93
CA CYS A 158 -13.35 -2.09 6.50
C CYS A 158 -14.53 -2.87 5.92
N THR A 159 -15.65 -2.20 5.63
CA THR A 159 -16.89 -2.86 5.21
C THR A 159 -16.78 -3.60 3.87
N SER A 160 -15.88 -3.20 2.97
CA SER A 160 -15.66 -3.90 1.68
C SER A 160 -14.63 -5.03 1.73
N LEU A 161 -14.02 -5.30 2.89
CA LEU A 161 -13.05 -6.38 3.03
C LEU A 161 -13.77 -7.73 2.92
N VAL A 162 -13.46 -8.51 1.88
CA VAL A 162 -14.03 -9.85 1.64
C VAL A 162 -12.94 -10.92 1.68
N ASN A 163 -11.73 -10.59 1.23
CA ASN A 163 -10.57 -11.46 1.09
C ASN A 163 -10.95 -12.80 0.43
N THR A 164 -11.51 -12.74 -0.78
CA THR A 164 -12.06 -13.91 -1.49
C THR A 164 -11.04 -15.05 -1.66
N ASN A 165 -9.77 -14.72 -1.80
CA ASN A 165 -8.65 -15.67 -1.92
C ASN A 165 -8.21 -16.30 -0.58
N SER A 166 -8.80 -15.87 0.55
CA SER A 166 -8.47 -16.32 1.91
C SER A 166 -7.00 -16.12 2.32
N SER A 167 -6.25 -15.25 1.63
CA SER A 167 -4.82 -15.07 1.87
C SER A 167 -4.49 -14.57 3.28
N ILE A 168 -5.40 -13.83 3.92
CA ILE A 168 -5.23 -13.35 5.31
C ILE A 168 -5.05 -14.52 6.29
N SER A 169 -5.69 -15.67 6.05
CA SER A 169 -5.58 -16.84 6.93
C SER A 169 -4.18 -17.46 6.93
N SER A 170 -3.32 -17.11 5.96
CA SER A 170 -1.96 -17.66 5.79
C SER A 170 -0.86 -16.86 6.50
N TRP A 171 -1.21 -15.76 7.15
CA TRP A 171 -0.25 -14.90 7.83
C TRP A 171 0.40 -15.61 9.01
N THR A 172 1.69 -15.36 9.21
CA THR A 172 2.45 -15.90 10.35
C THR A 172 2.37 -14.91 11.51
N THR A 173 1.54 -15.19 12.52
CA THR A 173 1.22 -14.26 13.63
C THR A 173 1.94 -14.61 14.95
N ASP A 174 2.99 -15.43 14.91
CA ASP A 174 3.65 -15.97 16.11
C ASP A 174 4.17 -14.87 17.07
N ASN A 175 4.52 -13.69 16.57
CA ASN A 175 5.04 -12.59 17.39
C ASN A 175 3.97 -11.57 17.81
N VAL A 176 2.72 -11.76 17.40
CA VAL A 176 1.64 -10.79 17.65
C VAL A 176 1.15 -10.90 19.10
N VAL A 177 1.09 -9.75 19.76
CA VAL A 177 0.64 -9.59 21.16
C VAL A 177 -0.71 -8.89 21.24
N VAL A 178 -1.02 -7.98 20.29
CA VAL A 178 -2.25 -7.19 20.29
C VAL A 178 -3.05 -7.43 19.01
N LEU A 179 -4.30 -7.88 19.15
CA LEU A 179 -5.29 -8.13 18.09
C LEU A 179 -6.61 -7.36 18.29
N GLY A 180 -6.60 -6.36 19.18
CA GLY A 180 -7.78 -5.60 19.59
C GLY A 180 -8.64 -5.12 18.43
N GLY A 181 -9.90 -5.58 18.36
CA GLY A 181 -10.86 -5.10 17.34
C GLY A 181 -10.40 -5.22 15.88
N MET A 182 -9.46 -6.13 15.56
CA MET A 182 -8.81 -6.31 14.26
C MET A 182 -9.77 -6.23 13.05
N PHE A 183 -10.93 -6.87 13.16
CA PHE A 183 -11.97 -6.94 12.12
C PHE A 183 -13.32 -6.38 12.59
N ALA A 184 -13.37 -5.66 13.71
CA ALA A 184 -14.64 -5.13 14.20
C ALA A 184 -15.23 -4.13 13.19
N GLY A 185 -16.48 -4.34 12.77
CA GLY A 185 -17.12 -3.54 11.72
C GLY A 185 -16.73 -3.89 10.28
N ALA A 186 -15.82 -4.85 10.05
CA ALA A 186 -15.54 -5.39 8.71
C ALA A 186 -16.64 -6.39 8.31
N THR A 187 -17.85 -5.88 8.05
CA THR A 187 -19.09 -6.68 7.97
C THR A 187 -19.11 -7.75 6.89
N ASN A 188 -18.30 -7.62 5.84
CA ASN A 188 -18.20 -8.60 4.76
C ASN A 188 -17.07 -9.63 4.95
N PHE A 189 -16.21 -9.44 5.96
CA PHE A 189 -15.13 -10.39 6.24
C PHE A 189 -15.67 -11.55 7.08
N ASN A 190 -15.76 -12.72 6.45
CA ASN A 190 -16.25 -13.95 7.10
C ASN A 190 -15.42 -15.16 6.64
N LYS A 191 -14.10 -15.08 6.82
CA LYS A 191 -13.14 -16.14 6.46
C LYS A 191 -12.59 -16.81 7.72
N PRO A 192 -12.37 -18.13 7.70
CA PRO A 192 -11.66 -18.79 8.80
C PRO A 192 -10.23 -18.26 8.89
N LEU A 193 -9.72 -18.11 10.11
CA LEU A 193 -8.36 -17.69 10.40
C LEU A 193 -7.61 -18.82 11.10
N ASN A 194 -6.41 -19.15 10.60
CA ASN A 194 -5.53 -20.15 11.19
C ASN A 194 -4.32 -19.47 11.84
N TRP A 195 -4.60 -18.49 12.69
CA TRP A 195 -3.58 -17.68 13.34
C TRP A 195 -3.15 -18.29 14.67
N ASN A 196 -1.85 -18.22 14.95
CA ASN A 196 -1.34 -18.51 16.28
C ASN A 196 -1.66 -17.32 17.20
N THR A 197 -2.38 -17.59 18.28
CA THR A 197 -2.79 -16.60 19.29
C THR A 197 -2.16 -16.84 20.67
N ALA A 198 -1.18 -17.75 20.78
CA ALA A 198 -0.56 -18.12 22.05
C ALA A 198 0.12 -16.94 22.77
N ASN A 199 0.62 -15.96 22.02
CA ASN A 199 1.27 -14.77 22.56
C ASN A 199 0.34 -13.55 22.69
N VAL A 200 -0.93 -13.68 22.29
CA VAL A 200 -1.90 -12.58 22.30
C VAL A 200 -2.34 -12.29 23.74
N GLN A 201 -2.18 -11.03 24.15
CA GLN A 201 -2.55 -10.54 25.48
C GLN A 201 -3.77 -9.61 25.43
N THR A 202 -4.13 -9.09 24.26
CA THR A 202 -5.25 -8.15 24.10
C THR A 202 -6.02 -8.45 22.81
N MET A 203 -7.34 -8.59 22.93
CA MET A 203 -8.30 -8.87 21.86
C MET A 203 -9.44 -7.85 21.82
#